data_AF-A0AAD0WJE8-F1
#
_entry.id   AF-A0AAD0WJE8-F1
#
_cell.length_a   1.000
_cell.length_b   1.000
_cell.length_c   1.000
_cell.angle_alpha   90.00
_cell.angle_beta   90.00
_cell.angle_gamma   90.00
#
_symmetry.space_group_name_H-M   'P 1'
#
loop_
_entity.id
_entity.type
_entity.pdbx_description
1 polymer ?
#
loop_
_entity_poly.entity_id
_entity_poly.type
_entity_poly.pdbx_seq_one_letter_code
_entity_poly.pdbx_strand_id
1 'polypeptide(L)' 'MTKRVALLPESSRRVENVILADDQFALPGYRVVPIEEGVFCEAGMFLNEADGLFYRDTDSTTIYPVHDIDAVG' A
#
# COMPACT_ATOMS: atom_id res chain seq x y z
N MET A 1 5.82 1.22 -18.21
CA MET A 1 5.37 -0.17 -17.92
C MET A 1 4.20 -0.07 -16.96
N THR A 2 3.18 -0.93 -17.02
CA THR A 2 2.04 -0.83 -16.08
C THR A 2 2.39 -1.53 -14.77
N LYS A 3 2.18 -0.85 -13.64
CA LYS A 3 2.46 -1.35 -12.29
C LYS A 3 1.31 -1.03 -11.34
N ARG A 4 1.26 -1.74 -10.21
CA ARG A 4 0.32 -1.43 -9.13
C ARG A 4 0.77 -0.18 -8.40
N VAL A 5 -0.15 0.74 -8.14
CA VAL A 5 0.10 1.94 -7.37
C VAL A 5 -1.00 2.12 -6.32
N ALA A 6 -0.61 2.58 -5.14
CA ALA A 6 -1.51 3.04 -4.10
C ALA A 6 -1.80 4.53 -4.30
N LEU A 7 -3.07 4.92 -4.18
CA LEU A 7 -3.51 6.31 -4.18
C LEU A 7 -3.79 6.74 -2.74
N LEU A 8 -3.06 7.76 -2.28
CA LEU A 8 -3.20 8.33 -0.95
C LEU A 8 -3.45 9.83 -1.09
N PRO A 9 -4.45 10.43 -0.41
CA PRO A 9 -4.54 11.88 -0.34
C PRO A 9 -3.24 12.49 0.19
N GLU A 10 -2.82 13.65 -0.31
CA GLU A 10 -1.57 14.29 0.12
C GLU A 10 -1.49 14.54 1.64
N SER A 11 -2.64 14.74 2.28
CA SER A 11 -2.77 14.96 3.72
C SER A 11 -2.91 13.69 4.57
N SER A 12 -2.88 12.50 3.95
CA SER A 12 -3.18 11.23 4.62
C SER A 12 -2.18 10.13 4.27
N ARG A 13 -1.93 9.25 5.23
CA ARG A 13 -1.20 7.99 5.01
C ARG A 13 -2.13 6.84 4.66
N ARG A 14 -3.45 7.04 4.65
CA ARG A 14 -4.44 6.01 4.33
C ARG A 14 -4.58 5.85 2.82
N VAL A 15 -4.47 4.62 2.35
CA VAL A 15 -4.73 4.22 0.96
C VAL A 15 -6.23 4.31 0.70
N GLU A 16 -6.62 5.08 -0.31
CA GLU A 16 -8.01 5.14 -0.76
C GLU A 16 -8.31 4.15 -1.86
N ASN A 17 -7.34 3.90 -2.74
CA ASN A 17 -7.51 2.95 -3.83
C ASN A 17 -6.16 2.35 -4.28
N VAL A 18 -6.22 1.19 -4.94
CA VAL A 18 -5.09 0.56 -5.61
C VAL A 18 -5.46 0.35 -7.07
N ILE A 19 -4.66 0.90 -7.98
CA ILE A 19 -4.92 0.81 -9.43
C ILE A 19 -3.69 0.29 -10.17
N LEU A 20 -3.90 -0.07 -11.42
CA LEU A 20 -2.83 -0.29 -12.38
C LEU A 20 -2.60 1.02 -13.15
N ALA A 21 -1.35 1.50 -13.15
CA ALA A 21 -0.98 2.74 -13.81
C ALA A 21 0.41 2.62 -14.45
N ASP A 22 0.70 3.46 -15.44
CA ASP A 22 2.05 3.61 -15.97
C ASP A 22 2.91 4.53 -15.07
N ASP A 23 4.18 4.67 -15.44
CA ASP A 23 5.16 5.45 -14.68
C ASP A 23 4.95 6.97 -14.76
N GLN A 24 4.10 7.45 -15.68
CA GLN A 24 3.81 8.87 -15.90
C GLN A 24 2.48 9.31 -15.26
N PHE A 25 1.69 8.36 -14.76
CA PHE A 25 0.43 8.66 -14.11
C PHE A 25 0.62 9.53 -12.87
N ALA A 26 -0.10 10.65 -12.84
CA ALA A 26 -0.19 11.54 -11.70
C ALA A 26 -1.65 11.95 -11.50
N LEU A 27 -2.06 12.10 -10.24
CA LEU A 27 -3.41 12.51 -9.88
C LEU A 27 -3.34 13.67 -8.88
N PRO A 28 -3.75 14.90 -9.25
CA PRO A 28 -3.71 16.04 -8.35
C PRO A 28 -4.45 15.79 -7.03
N GLY A 29 -3.84 16.18 -5.90
CA GLY A 29 -4.36 15.94 -4.56
C GLY A 29 -4.07 14.54 -4.01
N TYR A 30 -3.39 13.69 -4.79
CA TYR A 30 -2.98 12.35 -4.38
C TYR A 30 -1.48 12.15 -4.57
N ARG A 31 -0.90 11.47 -3.59
CA ARG A 31 0.37 10.76 -3.72
C ARG A 31 0.10 9.43 -4.42
N VAL A 32 0.81 9.22 -5.51
CA VAL A 32 0.82 7.96 -6.27
C VAL A 32 2.06 7.19 -5.84
N VAL A 33 1.88 6.16 -5.03
CA VAL A 33 3.00 5.39 -4.45
C VAL A 33 3.08 4.03 -5.15
N PRO A 34 4.20 3.72 -5.85
CA PRO A 34 4.41 2.40 -6.44
C PRO A 34 4.34 1.31 -5.37
N ILE A 35 3.65 0.21 -5.66
CA ILE A 35 3.64 -0.99 -4.81
C ILE A 35 4.68 -1.95 -5.39
N GLU A 36 5.70 -2.25 -4.60
CA GLU A 36 6.76 -3.18 -4.99
C GLU A 36 6.23 -4.62 -5.14
N GLU A 37 6.97 -5.44 -5.90
CA GLU A 37 6.61 -6.84 -6.08
C GLU A 37 6.66 -7.59 -4.74
N GLY A 38 5.63 -8.40 -4.45
CA GLY A 38 5.50 -9.12 -3.18
C GLY A 38 4.94 -8.27 -2.02
N VAL A 39 4.80 -6.95 -2.18
CA VAL A 39 4.17 -6.10 -1.15
C VAL A 39 2.65 -6.16 -1.27
N PHE A 40 1.99 -6.50 -0.17
CA PHE A 40 0.54 -6.46 -0.08
C PHE A 40 0.06 -5.03 0.24
N CYS A 41 -0.96 -4.58 -0.49
CA CYS A 41 -1.60 -3.29 -0.29
C CYS A 41 -3.05 -3.35 -0.78
N GLU A 42 -3.97 -2.84 0.03
CA GLU A 42 -5.39 -2.67 -0.29
C GLU A 42 -5.92 -1.32 0.24
N ALA A 43 -7.09 -0.92 -0.26
CA ALA A 43 -7.76 0.28 0.24
C ALA A 43 -8.06 0.17 1.74
N GLY A 44 -7.79 1.24 2.47
CA GLY A 44 -7.95 1.32 3.92
C GLY A 44 -6.70 1.03 4.73
N MET A 45 -5.64 0.50 4.12
CA MET A 45 -4.32 0.35 4.77
C MET A 45 -3.61 1.71 4.89
N PHE A 46 -2.54 1.75 5.68
CA PHE A 46 -1.74 2.92 5.99
C PHE A 46 -0.31 2.70 5.55
N LEU A 47 0.23 3.60 4.74
CA LEU A 47 1.63 3.60 4.36
C LEU A 47 2.49 3.96 5.58
N ASN A 48 3.48 3.11 5.86
CA ASN A 48 4.61 3.48 6.68
C ASN A 48 5.75 3.94 5.76
N GLU A 49 6.06 5.23 5.79
CA GLU A 49 7.10 5.82 4.93
C GLU A 49 8.51 5.37 5.33
N ALA A 50 8.69 4.83 6.55
CA ALA A 50 9.98 4.38 7.03
C ALA A 50 10.46 3.07 6.38
N ASP A 51 9.54 2.18 6.02
CA ASP A 51 9.83 0.86 5.43
C ASP A 51 9.16 0.61 4.07
N GLY A 52 8.25 1.50 3.63
CA GLY A 52 7.53 1.37 2.37
C GLY A 52 6.40 0.33 2.40
N LEU A 53 6.05 -0.21 3.56
CA LEU A 53 5.01 -1.22 3.73
C LEU A 53 3.65 -0.59 4.07
N PHE A 54 2.59 -1.37 3.86
CA PHE A 54 1.22 -0.96 4.11
C PHE A 54 0.67 -1.77 5.28
N TYR A 55 0.18 -1.07 6.30
CA TYR A 55 -0.31 -1.64 7.55
C TYR A 55 -1.80 -1.41 7.74
N ARG A 56 -2.46 -2.21 8.56
CA ARG A 56 -3.89 -2.05 8.84
C ARG A 56 -4.20 -0.93 9.83
N ASP A 57 -3.21 -0.59 10.63
CA ASP A 57 -3.30 0.35 11.74
C ASP A 57 -2.28 1.46 11.57
N THR A 58 -2.53 2.60 12.22
CA THR A 58 -1.68 3.79 12.15
C THR A 58 -0.33 3.60 12.84
N ASP A 59 -0.24 2.60 13.71
CA ASP A 59 0.91 2.28 14.55
C ASP A 59 1.87 1.30 13.88
N SER A 60 1.52 0.86 12.66
CA SER A 60 2.36 0.01 11.80
C SER A 60 2.68 -1.35 12.43
N THR A 61 1.68 -1.99 13.02
CA THR A 61 1.85 -3.26 13.75
C THR A 61 1.39 -4.49 12.97
N THR A 62 0.43 -4.35 12.06
CA THR A 62 -0.18 -5.50 11.36
C THR A 62 -0.22 -5.34 9.82
N ILE A 63 0.29 -6.34 9.08
CA ILE A 63 0.18 -6.46 7.60
C ILE A 63 -0.70 -7.67 7.26
N TYR A 64 -1.47 -7.61 6.15
CA TYR A 64 -2.27 -8.74 5.64
C TYR A 64 -1.53 -9.55 4.54
N PRO A 65 -1.83 -10.86 4.42
CA PRO A 65 -2.30 -11.70 5.52
C PRO A 65 -1.19 -11.92 6.53
N VAL A 66 -1.61 -12.08 7.80
CA VAL A 66 -0.77 -12.76 8.78
C VAL A 66 -0.60 -14.17 8.22
N HIS A 67 0.54 -14.44 7.58
CA HIS A 67 0.91 -15.82 7.33
C HIS A 67 1.20 -16.42 8.71
N ASP A 68 0.21 -17.10 9.30
CA ASP A 68 0.46 -18.09 10.34
C ASP A 68 1.40 -19.12 9.72
N ILE A 69 2.69 -19.01 10.06
CA ILE A 69 3.73 -19.95 9.65
C ILE A 69 3.57 -21.32 10.34
N ASP A 70 2.50 -21.51 11.13
CA ASP A 70 2.23 -22.72 11.93
C ASP A 70 1.05 -23.57 11.41
N ALA A 71 0.44 -23.25 10.26
CA ALA A 71 -0.69 -24.03 9.72
C ALA A 71 -0.28 -25.16 8.74
N VAL A 72 0.87 -25.80 8.97
CA VAL A 72 1.22 -27.08 8.31
C VAL A 72 1.48 -28.11 9.40
N GLY A 73 0.40 -28.72 9.88
CA GLY A 73 0.44 -30.01 10.56
C GLY A 73 0.37 -31.16 9.56
#